data_AF-A0A2V8UI65-F1
#
_entry.id   AF-A0A2V8UI65-F1
#
_cell.length_a   1.000
_cell.length_b   1.000
_cell.length_c   1.000
_cell.angle_alpha   90.00
_cell.angle_beta   90.00
_cell.angle_gamma   90.00
#
_symmetry.space_group_name_H-M   'P 1'
#
loop_
_entity.id
_entity.type
_entity.pdbx_description
1 polymer ?
#
loop_
_entity_poly.entity_id
_entity_poly.type
_entity_poly.pdbx_seq_one_letter_code
_entity_poly.pdbx_strand_id
1 'polypeptide(L)'
;MGAGSELRNEIYVEPEPFKPVHFGPGNQFTLAQEDETVSEPNQKRLLVLDRSSEQVKRYPLPQPTYDEFATVRPRRVKYGMSGAEMNVEIGPRQIAGGTLWFGETFYDGEGMTGVGGFGYFDTAERKFRVYSPPEIADWSVTAMLVEPDSVWLALAQHGEWGSSGGGLLRFDRGTEKVEKLELRDIAGKIARIGDRLLIATDFGAAVFLERKLRRFFLDQTTDGRLRVAEAMVGQ
;
A
#
# COMPACT_ATOMS: atom_id res chain seq x y z
N MET A 1 -50.11 11.46 -3.11
CA MET A 1 -48.74 11.74 -3.56
C MET A 1 -47.80 11.04 -2.59
N GLY A 2 -47.32 9.84 -2.94
CA GLY A 2 -46.34 9.11 -2.16
C GLY A 2 -45.00 9.17 -2.89
N ALA A 3 -44.01 9.81 -2.30
CA ALA A 3 -42.65 9.80 -2.81
C ALA A 3 -42.07 8.39 -2.63
N GLY A 4 -41.84 7.69 -3.73
CA GLY A 4 -41.10 6.43 -3.71
C GLY A 4 -39.65 6.71 -3.35
N SER A 5 -39.22 6.20 -2.20
CA SER A 5 -37.80 6.11 -1.88
C SER A 5 -37.17 5.12 -2.86
N GLU A 6 -36.43 5.60 -3.84
CA GLU A 6 -35.50 4.77 -4.58
C GLU A 6 -34.50 4.19 -3.58
N LEU A 7 -34.58 2.88 -3.37
CA LEU A 7 -33.57 2.13 -2.63
C LEU A 7 -32.26 2.24 -3.40
N ARG A 8 -31.40 3.15 -2.98
CA ARG A 8 -30.00 3.12 -3.37
C ARG A 8 -29.44 1.81 -2.84
N ASN A 9 -29.05 0.91 -3.73
CA ASN A 9 -28.27 -0.28 -3.38
C ASN A 9 -26.86 0.17 -3.01
N GLU A 10 -26.71 0.76 -1.82
CA GLU A 10 -25.41 1.05 -1.24
C GLU A 10 -24.89 -0.26 -0.63
N ILE A 11 -23.89 -0.86 -1.29
CA ILE A 11 -23.18 -2.01 -0.75
C ILE A 11 -22.17 -1.47 0.25
N TYR A 12 -22.51 -1.54 1.53
CA TYR A 12 -21.56 -1.32 2.61
C TYR A 12 -20.70 -2.58 2.77
N VAL A 13 -19.44 -2.49 2.35
CA VAL A 13 -18.43 -3.51 2.68
C VAL A 13 -17.74 -3.03 3.96
N GLU A 14 -18.12 -3.61 5.09
CA GLU A 14 -17.32 -3.42 6.30
C GLU A 14 -15.92 -4.01 6.08
N PRO A 15 -14.84 -3.31 6.45
CA PRO A 15 -13.50 -3.87 6.35
C PRO A 15 -13.40 -5.12 7.21
N GLU A 16 -12.92 -6.22 6.64
CA GLU A 16 -12.70 -7.43 7.44
C GLU A 16 -11.76 -7.12 8.61
N PRO A 17 -12.06 -7.60 9.83
CA PRO A 17 -11.17 -7.45 10.96
C PRO A 17 -9.81 -8.08 10.64
N PHE A 18 -8.73 -7.43 11.08
CA PHE A 18 -7.38 -7.94 10.88
C PHE A 18 -7.23 -9.34 11.48
N LYS A 19 -6.75 -10.28 10.67
CA LYS A 19 -6.40 -11.64 11.09
C LYS A 19 -4.87 -11.75 11.17
N PRO A 20 -4.30 -12.23 12.28
CA PRO A 20 -2.86 -12.45 12.39
C PRO A 20 -2.33 -13.32 11.26
N VAL A 21 -1.14 -12.99 10.77
CA VAL A 21 -0.50 -13.71 9.66
C VAL A 21 0.75 -14.39 10.16
N HIS A 22 0.80 -15.72 10.09
CA HIS A 22 1.97 -16.51 10.46
C HIS A 22 2.93 -16.68 9.27
N PHE A 23 4.24 -16.59 9.53
CA PHE A 23 5.26 -16.71 8.49
C PHE A 23 6.62 -17.15 9.06
N GLY A 24 7.59 -17.33 8.16
CA GLY A 24 8.93 -17.81 8.46
C GLY A 24 9.00 -19.33 8.73
N PRO A 25 10.20 -19.85 9.01
CA PRO A 25 10.42 -21.27 9.30
C PRO A 25 9.51 -21.75 10.43
N GLY A 26 8.73 -22.79 10.18
CA GLY A 26 7.83 -23.38 11.18
C GLY A 26 6.76 -22.41 11.73
N ASN A 27 6.39 -21.36 11.00
CA ASN A 27 5.45 -20.33 11.45
C ASN A 27 5.89 -19.62 12.74
N GLN A 28 7.21 -19.50 12.94
CA GLN A 28 7.80 -18.87 14.12
C GLN A 28 7.37 -17.41 14.32
N PHE A 29 7.13 -16.68 13.22
CA PHE A 29 6.81 -15.26 13.25
C PHE A 29 5.32 -15.03 13.02
N THR A 30 4.78 -13.97 13.62
CA THR A 30 3.38 -13.56 13.43
C THR A 30 3.31 -12.06 13.22
N LEU A 31 2.72 -11.60 12.13
CA LEU A 31 2.25 -10.22 12.02
C LEU A 31 0.97 -10.10 12.85
N ALA A 32 1.00 -9.24 13.85
CA ALA A 32 -0.08 -9.01 14.78
C ALA A 32 -0.39 -7.51 14.89
N GLN A 33 -1.59 -7.21 15.38
CA GLN A 33 -1.98 -5.87 15.77
C GLN A 33 -1.65 -5.67 17.25
N GLU A 34 -1.16 -4.49 17.61
CA GLU A 34 -0.84 -4.12 18.98
C GLU A 34 -2.12 -4.10 19.84
N ASP A 35 -2.06 -4.67 21.04
CA ASP A 35 -3.20 -4.70 21.98
C ASP A 35 -3.43 -3.31 22.61
N GLU A 36 -4.69 -2.96 22.88
CA GLU A 36 -5.17 -1.64 23.35
C GLU A 36 -4.55 -1.12 24.66
N THR A 37 -3.80 -1.94 25.40
CA THR A 37 -3.28 -1.59 26.73
C THR A 37 -1.97 -0.79 26.70
N VAL A 38 -1.38 -0.53 25.53
CA VAL A 38 -0.04 0.09 25.42
C VAL A 38 -0.01 1.34 24.52
N SER A 39 -0.88 1.43 23.52
CA SER A 39 -0.95 2.56 22.58
C SER A 39 -2.22 3.38 22.82
N GLU A 40 -2.18 4.69 22.51
CA GLU A 40 -3.37 5.53 22.54
C GLU A 40 -4.54 4.86 21.79
N PRO A 41 -5.78 4.96 22.28
CA PRO A 41 -6.91 4.11 21.90
C PRO A 41 -7.30 4.10 20.40
N ASN A 42 -6.67 4.93 19.56
CA ASN A 42 -7.01 5.12 18.16
C ASN A 42 -5.90 4.80 17.14
N GLN A 43 -4.72 4.29 17.54
CA GLN A 43 -3.66 3.88 16.60
C GLN A 43 -3.16 2.46 16.88
N LYS A 44 -3.93 1.47 16.45
CA LYS A 44 -3.53 0.06 16.55
C LYS A 44 -2.50 -0.29 15.48
N ARG A 45 -1.21 -0.20 15.80
CA ARG A 45 -0.12 -0.49 14.87
C ARG A 45 0.07 -1.98 14.64
N LEU A 46 0.63 -2.33 13.48
CA LEU A 46 1.03 -3.70 13.18
C LEU A 46 2.50 -3.90 13.53
N LEU A 47 2.82 -5.08 14.07
CA LEU A 47 4.18 -5.47 14.44
C LEU A 47 4.42 -6.96 14.22
N VAL A 48 5.69 -7.35 14.16
CA VAL A 48 6.09 -8.76 14.08
C VAL A 48 6.38 -9.29 15.48
N LEU A 49 5.80 -10.46 15.79
CA LEU A 49 6.06 -11.24 16.98
C LEU A 49 6.97 -12.43 16.64
N ASP A 50 8.04 -12.64 17.39
CA ASP A 50 8.84 -13.88 17.37
C ASP A 50 8.45 -14.75 18.57
N ARG A 51 7.94 -15.96 18.30
CA ARG A 51 7.44 -16.92 19.29
C ARG A 51 8.39 -18.11 19.51
N SER A 52 9.67 -17.98 19.13
CA SER A 52 10.67 -19.05 19.30
C SER A 52 11.07 -19.33 20.75
N SER A 53 10.79 -18.41 21.67
CA SER A 53 11.07 -18.54 23.11
C SER A 53 9.81 -18.39 23.95
N GLU A 54 9.88 -18.80 25.22
CA GLU A 54 8.81 -18.59 26.20
C GLU A 54 8.39 -17.12 26.32
N GLN A 55 9.36 -16.20 26.18
CA GLN A 55 9.10 -14.77 26.04
C GLN A 55 8.91 -14.42 24.56
N VAL A 56 7.75 -13.86 24.22
CA VAL A 56 7.46 -13.35 22.88
C VAL A 56 8.20 -12.05 22.65
N LYS A 57 9.06 -12.00 21.63
CA LYS A 57 9.76 -10.77 21.25
C LYS A 57 8.93 -9.98 20.24
N ARG A 58 8.96 -8.65 20.37
CA ARG A 58 8.20 -7.71 19.54
C ARG A 58 9.14 -6.89 18.66
N TYR A 59 8.77 -6.76 17.40
CA TYR A 59 9.51 -6.02 16.39
C TYR A 59 8.54 -5.04 15.72
N PRO A 60 8.44 -3.78 16.20
CA PRO A 60 7.66 -2.74 15.54
C PRO A 60 8.36 -2.29 14.26
N LEU A 61 7.58 -1.74 13.31
CA LEU A 61 8.15 -1.10 12.12
C LEU A 61 8.98 0.13 12.56
N PRO A 62 10.24 0.27 12.11
CA PRO A 62 11.04 1.46 12.37
C PRO A 62 10.33 2.72 11.88
N GLN A 63 10.32 3.77 12.69
CA GLN A 63 9.78 5.07 12.29
C GLN A 63 10.92 5.95 11.78
N PRO A 64 10.70 6.74 10.70
CA PRO A 64 11.68 7.73 10.29
C PRO A 64 11.82 8.80 11.37
N THR A 65 13.02 9.34 11.49
CA THR A 65 13.28 10.56 12.24
C THR A 65 12.84 11.79 11.42
N TYR A 66 12.63 12.92 12.11
CA TYR A 66 12.34 14.17 11.41
C TYR A 66 13.46 14.59 10.45
N ASP A 67 14.72 14.33 10.79
CA ASP A 67 15.87 14.68 9.94
C ASP A 67 15.90 13.82 8.65
N GLU A 68 15.60 12.53 8.76
CA GLU A 68 15.43 11.64 7.60
C GLU A 68 14.27 12.11 6.72
N PHE A 69 13.12 12.41 7.32
CA PHE A 69 11.98 13.01 6.62
C PHE A 69 12.35 14.31 5.93
N ALA A 70 13.04 15.23 6.60
CA ALA A 70 13.44 16.52 6.07
C ALA A 70 14.42 16.41 4.91
N THR A 71 15.30 15.41 4.97
CA THR A 71 16.27 15.10 3.92
C THR A 71 15.58 14.56 2.67
N VAL A 72 14.62 13.65 2.85
CA VAL A 72 13.95 12.94 1.75
C VAL A 72 12.78 13.75 1.16
N ARG A 73 12.11 14.57 1.97
CA ARG A 73 10.95 15.39 1.59
C ARG A 73 11.17 16.89 1.90
N PRO A 74 12.23 17.53 1.38
CA PRO A 74 12.59 18.91 1.76
C PRO A 74 11.52 19.95 1.37
N ARG A 75 10.73 19.67 0.31
CA ARG A 75 9.61 20.54 -0.07
C ARG A 75 8.54 20.57 1.01
N ARG A 76 8.24 19.42 1.65
CA ARG A 76 7.23 19.33 2.70
C ARG A 76 7.61 20.14 3.93
N VAL A 77 8.88 20.08 4.33
CA VAL A 77 9.40 20.91 5.43
C VAL A 77 9.25 22.39 5.12
N LYS A 78 9.59 22.82 3.90
CA LYS A 78 9.52 24.23 3.48
C LYS A 78 8.10 24.82 3.54
N TYR A 79 7.06 24.02 3.25
CA TYR A 79 5.69 24.51 3.08
C TYR A 79 4.74 24.26 4.26
N GLY A 80 5.24 23.81 5.43
CA GLY A 80 4.46 23.89 6.68
C GLY A 80 4.27 22.61 7.49
N MET A 81 5.29 21.74 7.57
CA MET A 81 5.25 20.51 8.39
C MET A 81 6.21 20.56 9.59
N SER A 82 6.36 21.71 10.27
CA SER A 82 7.20 21.79 11.46
C SER A 82 6.55 21.06 12.62
N GLY A 83 7.19 20.02 13.15
CA GLY A 83 6.69 19.27 14.31
C GLY A 83 5.60 18.23 13.99
N ALA A 84 5.49 17.78 12.73
CA ALA A 84 4.61 16.67 12.38
C ALA A 84 5.04 15.38 13.08
N GLU A 85 4.07 14.59 13.54
CA GLU A 85 4.28 13.26 14.09
C GLU A 85 4.61 12.28 12.95
N MET A 86 5.70 11.52 13.11
CA MET A 86 6.03 10.44 12.17
C MET A 86 5.18 9.23 12.53
N ASN A 87 4.30 8.83 11.61
CA ASN A 87 3.45 7.67 11.76
C ASN A 87 3.38 6.89 10.45
N VAL A 88 4.37 6.02 10.27
CA VAL A 88 4.45 5.07 9.17
C VAL A 88 3.96 3.71 9.66
N GLU A 89 3.08 3.09 8.88
CA GLU A 89 2.45 1.81 9.19
C GLU A 89 2.72 0.76 8.11
N ILE A 90 2.55 -0.52 8.49
CA ILE A 90 2.56 -1.65 7.56
C ILE A 90 1.23 -1.66 6.79
N GLY A 91 1.27 -1.25 5.53
CA GLY A 91 0.15 -1.24 4.60
C GLY A 91 -0.04 -2.59 3.88
N PRO A 92 -0.17 -2.58 2.53
CA PRO A 92 -0.27 -3.78 1.71
C PRO A 92 0.87 -4.75 1.97
N ARG A 93 0.56 -6.04 1.99
CA ARG A 93 1.48 -7.08 2.45
C ARG A 93 1.22 -8.42 1.77
N GLN A 94 2.26 -9.21 1.64
CA GLN A 94 2.20 -10.54 1.05
C GLN A 94 3.24 -11.46 1.71
N ILE A 95 2.88 -12.72 1.95
CA ILE A 95 3.87 -13.76 2.26
C ILE A 95 4.40 -14.33 0.95
N ALA A 96 5.70 -14.21 0.71
CA ALA A 96 6.37 -14.74 -0.47
C ALA A 96 7.69 -15.41 -0.07
N GLY A 97 7.85 -16.69 -0.44
CA GLY A 97 9.03 -17.47 -0.05
C GLY A 97 9.20 -17.65 1.46
N GLY A 98 8.10 -17.63 2.23
CA GLY A 98 8.13 -17.69 3.70
C GLY A 98 8.42 -16.34 4.39
N THR A 99 8.63 -15.27 3.62
CA THR A 99 8.96 -13.94 4.14
C THR A 99 7.76 -13.01 4.05
N LEU A 100 7.55 -12.20 5.10
CA LEU A 100 6.60 -11.09 5.08
C LEU A 100 7.18 -9.92 4.30
N TRP A 101 6.59 -9.61 3.16
CA TRP A 101 6.79 -8.37 2.42
C TRP A 101 5.68 -7.37 2.73
N PHE A 102 6.02 -6.09 2.72
CA PHE A 102 5.09 -5.00 3.01
C PHE A 102 5.44 -3.72 2.28
N GLY A 103 4.44 -2.90 2.02
CA GLY A 103 4.58 -1.49 1.68
C GLY A 103 4.31 -0.62 2.90
N GLU A 104 4.98 0.51 2.99
CA GLU A 104 4.73 1.53 4.00
C GLU A 104 3.55 2.41 3.59
N THR A 105 2.70 2.74 4.56
CA THR A 105 1.59 3.67 4.39
C THR A 105 1.64 4.72 5.49
N PHE A 106 1.20 5.92 5.18
CA PHE A 106 1.12 7.03 6.12
C PHE A 106 0.04 8.01 5.68
N TYR A 107 -0.53 8.72 6.64
CA TYR A 107 -1.41 9.84 6.37
C TYR A 107 -0.58 11.11 6.19
N ASP A 108 -0.88 11.93 5.18
CA ASP A 108 -0.14 13.18 4.88
C ASP A 108 -1.06 14.40 5.03
N GLY A 109 -1.69 14.50 6.21
CA GLY A 109 -2.62 15.56 6.63
C GLY A 109 -2.40 15.95 8.10
N GLU A 110 -3.31 16.73 8.68
CA GLU A 110 -3.07 17.46 9.94
C GLU A 110 -2.35 16.64 11.04
N GLY A 111 -1.14 17.08 11.38
CA GLY A 111 -0.37 16.57 12.52
C GLY A 111 0.44 15.30 12.28
N MET A 112 0.21 14.54 11.21
CA MET A 112 0.90 13.26 10.93
C MET A 112 1.52 13.22 9.53
N THR A 113 2.64 12.51 9.37
CA THR A 113 3.27 12.26 8.07
C THR A 113 4.22 11.06 8.12
N GLY A 114 4.85 10.78 6.98
CA GLY A 114 5.81 9.71 6.84
C GLY A 114 6.70 9.88 5.63
N VAL A 115 7.55 8.87 5.44
CA VAL A 115 8.36 8.68 4.25
C VAL A 115 7.93 7.35 3.63
N GLY A 116 7.73 7.35 2.33
CA GLY A 116 7.37 6.13 1.63
C GLY A 116 8.51 5.13 1.58
N GLY A 117 8.13 3.86 1.58
CA GLY A 117 9.05 2.74 1.54
C GLY A 117 8.31 1.44 1.35
N PHE A 118 9.08 0.39 1.17
CA PHE A 118 8.59 -0.98 1.13
C PHE A 118 9.73 -1.90 1.53
N GLY A 119 9.42 -3.14 1.89
CA GLY A 119 10.45 -4.01 2.38
C GLY A 119 9.96 -5.37 2.78
N TYR A 120 10.79 -6.03 3.58
CA TYR A 120 10.46 -7.30 4.16
C TYR A 120 11.02 -7.44 5.58
N PHE A 121 10.46 -8.38 6.34
CA PHE A 121 11.04 -8.79 7.61
C PHE A 121 12.05 -9.90 7.38
N ASP A 122 13.33 -9.61 7.60
CA ASP A 122 14.41 -10.60 7.54
C ASP A 122 14.32 -11.52 8.77
N THR A 123 13.89 -12.76 8.55
CA THR A 123 13.69 -13.73 9.64
C THR A 123 14.99 -14.23 10.24
N ALA A 124 16.11 -14.18 9.50
CA ALA A 124 17.40 -14.61 10.00
C ALA A 124 18.00 -13.54 10.93
N GLU A 125 17.95 -12.29 10.48
CA GLU A 125 18.48 -11.15 11.24
C GLU A 125 17.48 -10.57 12.25
N ARG A 126 16.20 -10.97 12.17
CA ARG A 126 15.08 -10.49 12.99
C ARG A 126 14.92 -8.96 12.92
N LYS A 127 14.93 -8.41 11.72
CA LYS A 127 14.79 -6.96 11.50
C LYS A 127 14.07 -6.65 10.20
N PHE A 128 13.46 -5.49 10.14
CA PHE A 128 12.93 -4.96 8.89
C PHE A 128 14.07 -4.51 7.96
N ARG A 129 13.99 -4.91 6.70
CA ARG A 129 14.80 -4.42 5.60
C ARG A 129 13.90 -3.52 4.75
N VAL A 130 14.12 -2.21 4.81
CA VAL A 130 13.31 -1.20 4.12
C VAL A 130 14.09 -0.60 2.96
N TYR A 131 13.42 -0.49 1.82
CA TYR A 131 13.86 0.21 0.61
C TYR A 131 13.04 1.49 0.47
N SER A 132 13.73 2.62 0.34
CA SER A 132 13.10 3.95 0.18
C SER A 132 13.73 4.69 -1.01
N PRO A 133 13.55 4.20 -2.25
CA PRO A 133 14.01 4.89 -3.44
C PRO A 133 13.34 6.28 -3.57
N PRO A 134 13.96 7.28 -4.20
CA PRO A 134 13.39 8.63 -4.29
C PRO A 134 11.98 8.68 -4.88
N GLU A 135 11.63 7.74 -5.76
CA GLU A 135 10.33 7.67 -6.44
C GLU A 135 9.15 7.37 -5.49
N ILE A 136 9.40 6.77 -4.31
CA ILE A 136 8.36 6.43 -3.34
C ILE A 136 8.28 7.43 -2.18
N ALA A 137 9.28 8.30 -2.00
CA ALA A 137 9.43 9.19 -0.85
C ALA A 137 8.15 9.91 -0.39
N ASP A 138 7.39 10.46 -1.34
CA ASP A 138 6.17 11.23 -1.10
C ASP A 138 4.88 10.40 -1.04
N TRP A 139 4.97 9.08 -1.18
CA TRP A 139 3.83 8.21 -1.48
C TRP A 139 3.68 7.06 -0.49
N SER A 140 2.43 6.76 -0.15
CA SER A 140 2.05 5.50 0.48
C SER A 140 1.92 4.40 -0.55
N VAL A 141 2.16 3.15 -0.15
CA VAL A 141 1.85 1.96 -0.95
C VAL A 141 0.41 1.55 -0.71
N THR A 142 -0.40 1.47 -1.76
CA THR A 142 -1.82 1.07 -1.68
C THR A 142 -2.10 -0.33 -2.19
N ALA A 143 -1.19 -0.89 -2.99
CA ALA A 143 -1.23 -2.28 -3.41
C ALA A 143 0.18 -2.83 -3.65
N MET A 144 0.35 -4.14 -3.43
CA MET A 144 1.61 -4.83 -3.63
C MET A 144 1.37 -6.17 -4.33
N LEU A 145 2.27 -6.54 -5.23
CA LEU A 145 2.41 -7.91 -5.73
C LEU A 145 3.89 -8.30 -5.71
N VAL A 146 4.22 -9.33 -4.93
CA VAL A 146 5.58 -9.88 -4.87
C VAL A 146 5.70 -11.07 -5.81
N GLU A 147 6.67 -10.98 -6.71
CA GLU A 147 7.04 -12.01 -7.69
C GLU A 147 8.47 -12.51 -7.43
N PRO A 148 8.91 -13.62 -8.04
CA PRO A 148 10.25 -14.16 -7.81
C PRO A 148 11.38 -13.18 -8.11
N ASP A 149 11.27 -12.39 -9.17
CA ASP A 149 12.29 -11.46 -9.67
C ASP A 149 11.99 -9.98 -9.36
N SER A 150 10.74 -9.67 -8.99
CA SER A 150 10.29 -8.29 -8.88
C SER A 150 9.23 -8.08 -7.81
N VAL A 151 9.05 -6.82 -7.41
CA VAL A 151 7.96 -6.36 -6.56
C VAL A 151 7.25 -5.21 -7.27
N TRP A 152 5.94 -5.34 -7.42
CA TRP A 152 5.08 -4.28 -7.95
C TRP A 152 4.41 -3.54 -6.82
N LEU A 153 4.41 -2.21 -6.89
CA LEU A 153 3.87 -1.31 -5.87
C LEU A 153 2.97 -0.28 -6.55
N ALA A 154 1.71 -0.20 -6.13
CA ALA A 154 0.87 0.94 -6.45
C ALA A 154 1.08 2.03 -5.41
N LEU A 155 1.21 3.27 -5.88
CA LEU A 155 1.47 4.42 -5.05
C LEU A 155 0.25 5.32 -4.99
N ALA A 156 -0.05 5.88 -3.82
CA ALA A 156 -0.99 6.97 -3.68
C ALA A 156 -0.58 7.91 -2.54
N GLN A 157 -1.08 9.13 -2.61
CA GLN A 157 -1.01 10.08 -1.52
C GLN A 157 -2.39 10.21 -0.89
N HIS A 158 -2.43 10.25 0.44
CA HIS A 158 -3.65 10.46 1.21
C HIS A 158 -3.55 11.78 1.95
N GLY A 159 -4.20 12.81 1.41
CA GLY A 159 -4.29 14.14 2.02
C GLY A 159 -5.69 14.44 2.55
N GLU A 160 -5.78 15.49 3.35
CA GLU A 160 -7.03 15.99 3.96
C GLU A 160 -8.13 16.25 2.91
N TRP A 161 -7.75 16.78 1.75
CA TRP A 161 -8.67 17.24 0.70
C TRP A 161 -8.87 16.24 -0.44
N GLY A 162 -8.33 15.03 -0.30
CA GLY A 162 -8.45 13.97 -1.29
C GLY A 162 -7.19 13.12 -1.43
N SER A 163 -7.33 12.04 -2.18
CA SER A 163 -6.22 11.15 -2.52
C SER A 163 -5.86 11.28 -4.00
N SER A 164 -4.59 11.02 -4.33
CA SER A 164 -4.11 11.03 -5.71
C SER A 164 -3.16 9.86 -5.99
N GLY A 165 -3.20 9.32 -7.21
CA GLY A 165 -2.31 8.24 -7.63
C GLY A 165 -0.88 8.73 -7.89
N GLY A 166 0.10 8.01 -7.36
CA GLY A 166 1.53 8.27 -7.50
C GLY A 166 2.21 7.48 -8.62
N GLY A 167 1.48 6.59 -9.28
CA GLY A 167 1.98 5.67 -10.31
C GLY A 167 2.12 4.23 -9.82
N LEU A 168 2.72 3.41 -10.69
CA LEU A 168 3.08 2.02 -10.41
C LEU A 168 4.60 1.89 -10.44
N LEU A 169 5.21 1.29 -9.41
CA LEU A 169 6.62 0.96 -9.41
C LEU A 169 6.83 -0.53 -9.66
N ARG A 170 7.86 -0.87 -10.44
CA ARG A 170 8.46 -2.20 -10.49
C ARG A 170 9.85 -2.13 -9.88
N PHE A 171 10.05 -2.79 -8.75
CA PHE A 171 11.35 -3.01 -8.14
C PHE A 171 11.92 -4.34 -8.63
N ASP A 172 13.14 -4.32 -9.15
CA ASP A 172 13.88 -5.51 -9.54
C ASP A 172 14.68 -6.04 -8.34
N ARG A 173 14.38 -7.27 -7.90
CA ARG A 173 14.94 -7.83 -6.66
C ARG A 173 16.41 -8.20 -6.77
N GLY A 174 16.93 -8.38 -7.98
CA GLY A 174 18.33 -8.76 -8.21
C GLY A 174 19.24 -7.54 -8.32
N THR A 175 18.76 -6.48 -8.94
CA THR A 175 19.55 -5.26 -9.19
C THR A 175 19.18 -4.09 -8.28
N GLU A 176 18.12 -4.24 -7.49
CA GLU A 176 17.53 -3.21 -6.63
C GLU A 176 17.12 -1.92 -7.37
N LYS A 177 16.90 -2.03 -8.69
CA LYS A 177 16.47 -0.91 -9.52
C LYS A 177 14.97 -0.75 -9.52
N VAL A 178 14.51 0.49 -9.61
CA VAL A 178 13.10 0.85 -9.72
C VAL A 178 12.79 1.36 -11.12
N GLU A 179 11.71 0.87 -11.71
CA GLU A 179 11.08 1.45 -12.89
C GLU A 179 9.72 2.02 -12.49
N LYS A 180 9.50 3.30 -12.76
CA LYS A 180 8.20 3.96 -12.56
C LYS A 180 7.39 3.94 -13.84
N LEU A 181 6.12 3.56 -13.72
CA LEU A 181 5.12 3.63 -14.77
C LEU A 181 4.01 4.60 -14.36
N GLU A 182 3.56 5.40 -15.33
CA GLU A 182 2.48 6.35 -15.14
C GLU A 182 1.15 5.61 -14.95
N LEU A 183 0.53 5.80 -13.80
CA LEU A 183 -0.81 5.35 -13.45
C LEU A 183 -1.43 6.42 -12.55
N ARG A 184 -2.39 7.17 -13.09
CA ARG A 184 -3.04 8.28 -12.37
C ARG A 184 -4.08 7.81 -11.35
N ASP A 185 -4.66 6.65 -11.60
CA ASP A 185 -5.72 6.07 -10.77
C ASP A 185 -5.12 5.49 -9.49
N ILE A 186 -5.89 5.50 -8.40
CA ILE A 186 -5.48 4.85 -7.16
C ILE A 186 -5.74 3.37 -7.30
N ALA A 187 -4.67 2.57 -7.28
CA ALA A 187 -4.78 1.12 -7.37
C ALA A 187 -4.87 0.47 -5.98
N GLY A 188 -5.91 -0.33 -5.77
CA GLY A 188 -6.15 -1.05 -4.51
C GLY A 188 -5.73 -2.52 -4.54
N LYS A 189 -5.49 -3.10 -5.72
CA LYS A 189 -5.02 -4.48 -5.86
C LYS A 189 -4.24 -4.70 -7.16
N ILE A 190 -3.23 -5.55 -7.10
CA ILE A 190 -2.43 -5.98 -8.26
C ILE A 190 -2.44 -7.51 -8.26
N ALA A 191 -2.64 -8.12 -9.43
CA ALA A 191 -2.59 -9.56 -9.61
C ALA A 191 -1.95 -9.95 -10.95
N ARG A 192 -1.17 -11.03 -10.95
CA ARG A 192 -0.65 -11.66 -12.17
C ARG A 192 -1.70 -12.60 -12.76
N ILE A 193 -2.03 -12.44 -14.03
CA ILE A 193 -2.89 -13.35 -14.80
C ILE A 193 -2.19 -13.66 -16.13
N GLY A 194 -1.61 -14.85 -16.24
CA GLY A 194 -0.76 -15.20 -17.38
C GLY A 194 0.44 -14.26 -17.48
N ASP A 195 0.61 -13.61 -18.63
CA ASP A 195 1.64 -12.62 -18.92
C ASP A 195 1.27 -11.18 -18.52
N ARG A 196 0.08 -10.98 -17.94
CA ARG A 196 -0.49 -9.65 -17.64
C ARG A 196 -0.48 -9.34 -16.16
N LEU A 197 -0.33 -8.06 -15.83
CA LEU A 197 -0.83 -7.57 -14.55
C LEU A 197 -2.22 -7.02 -14.73
N LEU A 198 -3.14 -7.48 -13.89
CA LEU A 198 -4.44 -6.84 -13.68
C LEU A 198 -4.35 -5.99 -12.42
N ILE A 199 -4.75 -4.74 -12.54
CA ILE A 199 -4.68 -3.74 -11.48
C ILE A 199 -6.10 -3.21 -11.28
N ALA A 200 -6.66 -3.40 -10.09
CA ALA A 200 -7.96 -2.82 -9.74
C ALA A 200 -7.75 -1.38 -9.27
N THR A 201 -8.49 -0.44 -9.85
CA THR A 201 -8.35 0.99 -9.59
C THR A 201 -9.66 1.64 -9.16
N ASP A 202 -9.59 2.82 -8.58
CA ASP A 202 -10.75 3.67 -8.24
C ASP A 202 -11.56 4.15 -9.46
N PHE A 203 -10.99 4.05 -10.66
CA PHE A 203 -11.66 4.35 -11.94
C PHE A 203 -12.15 3.09 -12.70
N GLY A 204 -11.74 1.89 -12.27
CA GLY A 204 -12.04 0.64 -12.96
C GLY A 204 -10.89 -0.36 -12.85
N ALA A 205 -10.25 -0.64 -13.98
CA ALA A 205 -9.09 -1.54 -14.03
C ALA A 205 -8.01 -1.02 -14.96
N ALA A 206 -6.76 -1.34 -14.66
CA ALA A 206 -5.65 -1.20 -15.60
C ALA A 206 -5.04 -2.58 -15.89
N VAL A 207 -4.56 -2.76 -17.12
CA VAL A 207 -3.86 -3.96 -17.57
C VAL A 207 -2.48 -3.57 -18.07
N PHE A 208 -1.45 -4.17 -17.48
CA PHE A 208 -0.08 -4.03 -17.95
C PHE A 208 0.35 -5.29 -18.73
N LEU A 209 0.75 -5.10 -19.98
CA LEU A 209 1.22 -6.15 -20.89
C LEU A 209 2.23 -5.54 -21.87
N GLU A 210 3.34 -6.23 -22.17
CA GLU A 210 4.33 -5.80 -23.16
C GLU A 210 4.81 -4.34 -22.98
N ARG A 211 5.07 -3.93 -21.72
CA ARG A 211 5.47 -2.56 -21.36
C ARG A 211 4.42 -1.47 -21.64
N LYS A 212 3.17 -1.85 -21.88
CA LYS A 212 2.05 -0.92 -22.10
C LYS A 212 1.02 -1.07 -20.99
N LEU A 213 0.62 0.07 -20.43
CA LEU A 213 -0.47 0.16 -19.49
C LEU A 213 -1.73 0.63 -20.22
N ARG A 214 -2.81 -0.16 -20.14
CA ARG A 214 -4.12 0.15 -20.74
C ARG A 214 -5.16 0.25 -19.64
N ARG A 215 -6.03 1.25 -19.72
CA ARG A 215 -7.05 1.53 -18.70
C ARG A 215 -8.42 1.13 -19.21
N PHE A 216 -9.25 0.57 -18.35
CA PHE A 216 -10.57 0.07 -18.65
C PHE A 216 -11.56 0.50 -17.58
N PHE A 217 -12.80 0.74 -17.98
CA PHE A 217 -13.90 1.10 -17.09
C PHE A 217 -15.17 0.36 -17.49
N LEU A 218 -16.12 0.29 -16.56
CA LEU A 218 -17.47 -0.20 -16.86
C LEU A 218 -18.30 0.95 -17.44
N ASP A 219 -18.83 0.71 -18.64
CA ASP A 219 -19.66 1.64 -19.38
C ASP A 219 -21.06 1.05 -19.56
N GLN A 220 -22.09 1.90 -19.61
CA GLN A 220 -23.44 1.49 -19.94
C GLN A 220 -23.76 1.88 -21.37
N THR A 221 -24.10 0.90 -22.19
CA THR A 221 -24.53 1.14 -23.57
C THR A 221 -25.88 1.83 -23.62
N THR A 222 -26.23 2.43 -24.77
CA THR A 222 -27.52 3.13 -24.96
C THR A 222 -28.74 2.23 -24.81
N ASP A 223 -28.58 0.91 -24.92
CA ASP A 223 -29.62 -0.10 -24.67
C ASP A 223 -29.61 -0.64 -23.22
N GLY A 224 -28.84 -0.03 -22.32
CA GLY A 224 -28.82 -0.33 -20.88
C GLY A 224 -27.91 -1.48 -20.47
N ARG A 225 -27.22 -2.16 -21.39
CA ARG A 225 -26.26 -3.24 -21.06
C ARG A 225 -24.94 -2.67 -20.52
N LEU A 226 -24.23 -3.47 -19.73
CA LEU A 226 -22.89 -3.13 -19.27
C LEU A 226 -21.84 -3.69 -20.23
N ARG A 227 -20.80 -2.91 -20.48
CA ARG A 227 -19.60 -3.33 -21.21
C ARG A 227 -18.33 -2.87 -20.50
N VAL A 228 -17.23 -3.57 -20.72
CA VAL A 228 -15.89 -3.07 -20.38
C VAL A 228 -15.38 -2.27 -21.58
N ALA A 229 -15.11 -0.99 -21.38
CA ALA A 229 -14.58 -0.10 -22.40
C ALA A 229 -13.13 0.30 -22.07
N GLU A 230 -12.29 0.45 -23.09
CA GLU A 230 -10.95 1.00 -22.92
C GLU A 230 -11.01 2.52 -22.85
N ALA A 231 -10.34 3.11 -21.87
CA ALA A 231 -10.17 4.55 -21.79
C ALA A 231 -9.10 5.00 -22.80
N MET A 232 -9.54 5.74 -23.82
CA MET A 232 -8.62 6.35 -24.78
C MET A 232 -7.78 7.42 -24.07
N VAL A 233 -6.47 7.43 -24.35
CA VAL A 233 -5.56 8.48 -23.85
C VAL A 233 -5.89 9.78 -24.58
N GLY A 234 -6.70 10.64 -23.95
CA GLY A 234 -6.94 12.01 -24.42
C GLY A 234 -8.40 12.48 -24.33
N GLN A 235 -8.77 13.07 -23.18
CA GLN A 235 -8.96 14.52 -23.01
C GLN A 235 -8.63 14.88 -21.55
#